data_AF-A0A6A6U8Q2-F1
#
_entry.id   AF-A0A6A6U8Q2-F1
#
_cell.length_a   1.000
_cell.length_b   1.000
_cell.length_c   1.000
_cell.angle_alpha   90.00
_cell.angle_beta   90.00
_cell.angle_gamma   90.00
#
_symmetry.space_group_name_H-M   'P 1'
#
loop_
_entity.id
_entity.type
_entity.pdbx_description
1 polymer ?
#
loop_
_entity_poly.entity_id
_entity_poly.type
_entity_poly.pdbx_seq_one_letter_code
_entity_poly.pdbx_strand_id
1 'polypeptide(L)'
;MIQVTIGQEGDTSCHTFTVPKDLLASDSEYFRGMFRHNFKEVNKGVVNMPDVHPATFQMYLEYLYSGKIFSKDIQGEIEGELEAKEYTDKARKGQDIDPEFEAHCKEKLALINAICLADYLQSDGFHNASIDILIEICEEKDDYFPDWAVVMIVDSCVPLLVRLAQDFIIHAGWGEWFTDRESLPDRCLQFFLQVVGETTELLSLTGRPFQPPWETDRCRYHRHGMD
;
A
#
# COMPACT_ATOMS: atom_id res chain seq x y z
N MET A 1 -9.49 -7.00 -25.83
CA MET A 1 -10.12 -6.59 -24.55
C MET A 1 -10.33 -7.80 -23.66
N ILE A 2 -10.37 -7.60 -22.35
CA ILE A 2 -10.77 -8.54 -21.32
C ILE A 2 -11.59 -7.79 -20.28
N GLN A 3 -12.53 -8.49 -19.63
CA GLN A 3 -13.28 -7.95 -18.50
C GLN A 3 -12.58 -8.36 -17.20
N VAL A 4 -12.33 -7.40 -16.32
CA VAL A 4 -11.78 -7.63 -14.98
C VAL A 4 -12.82 -7.17 -13.97
N THR A 5 -13.41 -8.11 -13.26
CA THR A 5 -14.39 -7.88 -12.19
C THR A 5 -13.65 -7.80 -10.87
N ILE A 6 -13.79 -6.68 -10.19
CA ILE A 6 -13.13 -6.33 -8.93
C ILE A 6 -14.20 -6.25 -7.84
N GLY A 7 -13.89 -6.73 -6.63
CA GLY A 7 -14.83 -6.79 -5.51
C GLY A 7 -15.68 -8.06 -5.50
N GLN A 8 -16.27 -8.36 -4.35
CA GLN A 8 -17.01 -9.60 -4.12
C GLN A 8 -18.36 -9.58 -4.85
N GLU A 9 -18.73 -10.70 -5.48
CA GLU A 9 -19.98 -10.79 -6.24
C GLU A 9 -21.19 -10.64 -5.28
N GLY A 10 -22.02 -9.61 -5.53
CA GLY A 10 -23.17 -9.26 -4.67
C GLY A 10 -22.92 -8.10 -3.71
N ASP A 11 -21.69 -7.59 -3.62
CA ASP A 11 -21.38 -6.32 -2.97
C ASP A 11 -21.70 -5.14 -3.91
N THR A 12 -22.26 -4.06 -3.36
CA THR A 12 -22.44 -2.78 -4.05
C THR A 12 -21.13 -2.16 -4.52
N SER A 13 -20.00 -2.56 -3.94
CA SER A 13 -18.66 -2.14 -4.36
C SER A 13 -18.11 -2.92 -5.58
N CYS A 14 -18.82 -3.93 -6.10
CA CYS A 14 -18.32 -4.72 -7.24
C CYS A 14 -18.30 -3.89 -8.54
N HIS A 15 -17.17 -3.87 -9.26
CA HIS A 15 -17.02 -3.12 -10.52
C HIS A 15 -16.33 -3.95 -11.61
N THR A 16 -16.77 -3.80 -12.87
CA THR A 16 -16.17 -4.51 -14.02
C THR A 16 -15.48 -3.53 -14.97
N PHE A 17 -14.17 -3.67 -15.10
CA PHE A 17 -13.34 -2.89 -16.02
C PHE A 17 -13.17 -3.63 -17.35
N THR A 18 -13.20 -2.91 -18.47
CA THR A 18 -12.90 -3.48 -19.80
C THR A 18 -11.58 -2.94 -20.31
N VAL A 19 -10.54 -3.78 -20.34
CA VAL A 19 -9.15 -3.35 -20.53
C VAL A 19 -8.48 -4.14 -21.67
N PRO A 20 -7.54 -3.55 -22.45
CA PRO A 20 -6.73 -4.30 -23.41
C PRO A 20 -5.85 -5.34 -22.70
N LYS A 21 -5.79 -6.57 -23.22
CA LYS A 21 -4.95 -7.65 -22.67
C LYS A 21 -3.47 -7.28 -22.73
N ASP A 22 -3.04 -6.72 -23.86
CA ASP A 22 -1.64 -6.38 -24.09
C ASP A 22 -1.15 -5.30 -23.12
N LEU A 23 -2.02 -4.37 -22.72
CA LEU A 23 -1.71 -3.32 -21.75
C LEU A 23 -1.52 -3.90 -20.33
N LEU A 24 -2.37 -4.84 -19.92
CA LEU A 24 -2.18 -5.52 -18.63
C LEU A 24 -0.92 -6.40 -18.64
N ALA A 25 -0.66 -7.10 -19.74
CA ALA A 25 0.46 -8.02 -19.86
C ALA A 25 1.82 -7.34 -20.06
N SER A 26 1.83 -6.08 -20.53
CA SER A 26 3.06 -5.32 -20.72
C SER A 26 3.71 -4.94 -19.39
N ASP A 27 2.92 -4.81 -18.32
CA ASP A 27 3.39 -4.37 -17.01
C ASP A 27 3.32 -5.47 -15.94
N SER A 28 2.28 -6.31 -15.95
CA SER A 28 2.05 -7.35 -14.94
C SER A 28 2.45 -8.75 -15.41
N GLU A 29 3.37 -9.40 -14.70
CA GLU A 29 3.73 -10.81 -14.93
C GLU A 29 2.55 -11.74 -14.66
N TYR A 30 1.71 -11.43 -13.66
CA TYR A 30 0.49 -12.18 -13.38
C TYR A 30 -0.42 -12.26 -14.61
N PHE A 31 -0.77 -11.11 -15.20
CA PHE A 31 -1.62 -11.07 -16.38
C PHE A 31 -0.94 -11.69 -17.60
N ARG A 32 0.37 -11.48 -17.77
CA ARG A 32 1.15 -12.08 -18.86
C ARG A 32 1.16 -13.60 -18.79
N GLY A 33 1.42 -14.17 -17.62
CA GLY A 33 1.35 -15.61 -17.37
C GLY A 33 -0.05 -16.16 -17.62
N MET A 34 -1.07 -15.49 -17.07
CA MET A 34 -2.46 -15.88 -17.25
C MET A 34 -2.87 -15.93 -18.73
N PHE A 35 -2.52 -14.93 -19.54
CA PHE A 35 -2.89 -14.88 -20.96
C PHE A 35 -2.12 -15.86 -21.84
N ARG A 36 -0.88 -16.21 -21.49
CA ARG A 36 -0.08 -17.19 -22.25
C ARG A 36 -0.63 -18.62 -22.16
N HIS A 37 -1.21 -18.98 -21.01
CA HIS A 37 -1.58 -20.37 -20.73
C HIS A 37 -3.02 -20.76 -21.13
N ASN A 38 -3.76 -19.90 -21.86
CA ASN A 38 -5.16 -20.16 -22.25
C ASN A 38 -6.03 -20.67 -21.08
N PHE A 39 -5.84 -20.10 -19.90
CA PHE A 39 -6.64 -20.41 -18.72
C PHE A 39 -8.14 -20.27 -19.02
N LYS A 40 -8.99 -21.01 -18.29
CA LYS A 40 -10.45 -21.05 -18.55
C LYS A 40 -11.06 -19.65 -18.47
N GLU A 41 -10.53 -18.81 -17.60
CA GLU A 41 -10.84 -17.40 -17.38
C GLU A 41 -10.58 -16.57 -18.65
N VAL A 42 -9.43 -16.79 -19.31
CA VAL A 42 -9.04 -16.09 -20.54
C VAL A 42 -9.93 -16.46 -21.72
N ASN A 43 -10.38 -17.72 -21.78
CA ASN A 43 -11.32 -18.21 -22.78
C ASN A 43 -12.75 -17.69 -22.55
N LYS A 44 -13.12 -17.46 -21.28
CA LYS A 44 -14.37 -16.80 -20.91
C LYS A 44 -14.30 -15.27 -21.05
N GLY A 45 -13.09 -14.71 -21.14
CA GLY A 45 -12.86 -13.27 -21.26
C GLY A 45 -13.09 -12.48 -19.96
N VAL A 46 -13.13 -13.17 -18.81
CA VAL A 46 -13.45 -12.58 -17.50
C VAL A 46 -12.42 -13.02 -16.46
N VAL A 47 -11.91 -12.06 -15.70
CA VAL A 47 -11.00 -12.26 -14.55
C VAL A 47 -11.68 -11.70 -13.31
N ASN A 48 -11.71 -12.45 -12.22
CA ASN A 48 -12.33 -12.01 -10.97
C ASN A 48 -11.25 -11.79 -9.90
N MET A 49 -11.29 -10.66 -9.21
CA MET A 49 -10.42 -10.32 -8.07
C MET A 49 -11.29 -9.83 -6.90
N PRO A 50 -11.87 -10.75 -6.11
CA PRO A 50 -12.87 -10.40 -5.10
C PRO A 50 -12.28 -9.63 -3.91
N ASP A 51 -10.99 -9.83 -3.61
CA ASP A 51 -10.30 -9.24 -2.45
C ASP A 51 -9.64 -7.88 -2.77
N VAL A 52 -9.78 -7.39 -4.01
CA VAL A 52 -9.24 -6.10 -4.44
C VAL A 52 -10.37 -5.07 -4.43
N HIS A 53 -10.09 -3.89 -3.89
CA HIS A 53 -11.04 -2.78 -3.95
C HIS A 53 -11.00 -2.12 -5.35
N PRO A 54 -12.13 -1.72 -5.96
CA PRO A 54 -12.15 -1.07 -7.28
C PRO A 54 -11.26 0.16 -7.35
N ALA A 55 -11.16 0.93 -6.27
CA ALA A 55 -10.27 2.08 -6.17
C ALA A 55 -8.82 1.76 -6.48
N THR A 56 -8.33 0.70 -5.86
CA THR A 56 -6.95 0.28 -6.01
C THR A 56 -6.69 -0.17 -7.45
N PHE A 57 -7.65 -0.88 -8.05
CA PHE A 57 -7.52 -1.31 -9.43
C PHE A 57 -7.64 -0.16 -10.44
N GLN A 58 -8.52 0.81 -10.19
CA GLN A 58 -8.64 2.02 -11.00
C GLN A 58 -7.33 2.82 -11.00
N MET A 59 -6.69 2.98 -9.83
CA MET A 59 -5.37 3.61 -9.72
C MET A 59 -4.31 2.89 -10.54
N TYR A 60 -4.32 1.56 -10.53
CA TYR A 60 -3.43 0.76 -11.37
C TYR A 60 -3.67 1.03 -12.86
N LEU A 61 -4.93 1.12 -13.31
CA LEU A 61 -5.23 1.45 -14.71
C LEU A 61 -4.75 2.85 -15.09
N GLU A 62 -4.97 3.84 -14.24
CA GLU A 62 -4.46 5.21 -14.46
C GLU A 62 -2.95 5.24 -14.60
N TYR A 63 -2.25 4.46 -13.75
CA TYR A 63 -0.81 4.25 -13.88
C TYR A 63 -0.44 3.62 -15.23
N LEU A 64 -1.13 2.56 -15.68
CA LEU A 64 -0.83 1.93 -16.98
C LEU A 64 -0.99 2.89 -18.16
N TYR A 65 -1.94 3.82 -18.09
CA TYR A 65 -2.17 4.79 -19.17
C TYR A 65 -1.25 6.02 -19.10
N SER A 66 -0.87 6.46 -17.91
CA SER A 66 -0.15 7.73 -17.71
C SER A 66 1.32 7.58 -17.32
N GLY A 67 1.71 6.39 -16.84
CA GLY A 67 2.99 6.14 -16.18
C GLY A 67 3.16 6.85 -14.84
N LYS A 68 2.07 7.38 -14.26
CA LYS A 68 2.07 8.19 -13.03
C LYS A 68 0.93 7.75 -12.11
N ILE A 69 1.09 7.98 -10.82
CA ILE A 69 0.05 7.77 -9.81
C ILE A 69 -0.43 9.14 -9.34
N PHE A 70 -1.74 9.33 -9.30
CA PHE A 70 -2.41 10.55 -8.86
C PHE A 70 -3.16 10.28 -7.55
N SER A 71 -2.45 10.30 -6.43
CA SER A 71 -2.99 9.90 -5.12
C SER A 71 -4.05 10.87 -4.56
N LYS A 72 -4.02 12.15 -4.98
CA LYS A 72 -4.94 13.19 -4.49
C LYS A 72 -6.33 13.14 -5.14
N ASP A 73 -6.44 12.60 -6.35
CA ASP A 73 -7.72 12.53 -7.09
C ASP A 73 -8.60 11.35 -6.65
N ILE A 74 -8.05 10.44 -5.83
CA ILE A 74 -8.74 9.27 -5.25
C ILE A 74 -9.95 9.68 -4.39
N GLN A 75 -10.01 10.95 -3.95
CA GLN A 75 -11.06 11.50 -3.11
C GLN A 75 -12.43 11.63 -3.83
N GLY A 76 -12.47 11.61 -5.17
CA GLY A 76 -13.63 12.10 -5.92
C GLY A 76 -14.58 11.05 -6.53
N GLU A 77 -14.11 9.85 -6.90
CA GLU A 77 -14.85 9.03 -7.89
C GLU A 77 -15.26 7.62 -7.44
N ILE A 78 -15.08 7.26 -6.16
CA ILE A 78 -15.23 5.86 -5.75
C ILE A 78 -16.25 5.73 -4.63
N GLU A 79 -17.47 5.35 -5.03
CA GLU A 79 -18.51 4.83 -4.16
C GLU A 79 -18.02 3.52 -3.52
N GLY A 80 -17.32 3.67 -2.42
CA GLY A 80 -16.74 2.60 -1.63
C GLY A 80 -15.91 3.27 -0.57
N GLU A 81 -16.51 3.52 0.59
CA GLU A 81 -15.79 3.89 1.80
C GLU A 81 -14.71 2.84 2.03
N LEU A 82 -13.49 3.07 1.52
CA LEU A 82 -12.32 2.41 2.08
C LEU A 82 -12.43 2.65 3.57
N GLU A 83 -12.50 1.57 4.36
CA GLU A 83 -12.82 1.53 5.79
C GLU A 83 -11.76 2.22 6.68
N ALA A 84 -11.14 3.31 6.20
CA ALA A 84 -10.49 4.32 7.01
C ALA A 84 -11.37 4.74 8.20
N LYS A 85 -12.70 4.72 8.02
CA LYS A 85 -13.70 5.01 9.06
C LYS A 85 -13.57 4.10 10.28
N GLU A 86 -13.36 2.79 10.13
CA GLU A 86 -13.22 1.88 11.28
C GLU A 86 -11.91 2.13 12.05
N TYR A 87 -10.87 2.60 11.35
CA TYR A 87 -9.57 2.93 11.94
C TYR A 87 -9.54 4.33 12.57
N THR A 88 -10.21 5.31 11.97
CA THR A 88 -10.35 6.67 12.54
C THR A 88 -11.34 6.71 13.70
N ASP A 89 -12.42 5.93 13.65
CA ASP A 89 -13.46 5.87 14.70
C ASP A 89 -12.93 5.24 16.00
N LYS A 90 -11.97 4.30 15.92
CA LYS A 90 -11.31 3.71 17.10
C LYS A 90 -10.29 4.67 17.75
N ALA A 91 -9.66 5.54 16.97
CA ALA A 91 -8.60 6.44 17.45
C ALA A 91 -9.12 7.64 18.28
N ARG A 92 -10.33 8.16 18.01
CA ARG A 92 -10.89 9.29 18.77
C ARG A 92 -12.39 9.11 19.00
N LYS A 93 -12.74 8.35 20.05
CA LYS A 93 -14.12 8.34 20.57
C LYS A 93 -14.59 9.77 20.88
N GLY A 94 -15.42 10.34 20.00
CA GLY A 94 -16.20 11.55 20.26
C GLY A 94 -15.52 12.90 19.98
N GLN A 95 -14.56 12.99 19.06
CA GLN A 95 -14.05 14.28 18.56
C GLN A 95 -14.23 14.40 17.05
N ASP A 96 -14.53 15.61 16.58
CA ASP A 96 -14.51 15.95 15.16
C ASP A 96 -13.12 15.63 14.59
N ILE A 97 -13.08 14.75 13.60
CA ILE A 97 -11.87 14.42 12.86
C ILE A 97 -11.59 15.59 11.91
N ASP A 98 -10.39 16.13 11.95
CA ASP A 98 -9.94 17.14 10.99
C ASP A 98 -10.03 16.56 9.56
N PRO A 99 -10.81 17.17 8.65
CA PRO A 99 -10.94 16.68 7.28
C PRO A 99 -9.62 16.54 6.53
N GLU A 100 -8.62 17.38 6.84
CA GLU A 100 -7.29 17.28 6.21
C GLU A 100 -6.55 16.02 6.69
N PHE A 101 -6.67 15.70 7.98
CA PHE A 101 -6.10 14.48 8.55
C PHE A 101 -6.78 13.22 8.01
N GLU A 102 -8.11 13.23 7.90
CA GLU A 102 -8.87 12.11 7.31
C GLU A 102 -8.46 11.87 5.86
N ALA A 103 -8.35 12.94 5.06
CA ALA A 103 -7.91 12.88 3.68
C ALA A 103 -6.49 12.30 3.56
N HIS A 104 -5.56 12.71 4.43
CA HIS A 104 -4.21 12.18 4.47
C HIS A 104 -4.17 10.68 4.80
N CYS A 105 -4.95 10.24 5.78
CA CYS A 105 -5.07 8.83 6.14
C CYS A 105 -5.62 7.98 4.98
N LYS A 106 -6.64 8.50 4.26
CA LYS A 106 -7.19 7.84 3.05
C LYS A 106 -6.18 7.72 1.92
N GLU A 107 -5.39 8.77 1.69
CA GLU A 107 -4.35 8.77 0.68
C GLU A 107 -3.26 7.72 0.98
N LYS A 108 -2.79 7.68 2.24
CA LYS A 108 -1.83 6.68 2.71
C LYS A 108 -2.36 5.25 2.61
N LEU A 109 -3.61 5.02 3.00
CA LEU A 109 -4.30 3.74 2.86
C LEU A 109 -4.37 3.28 1.39
N ALA A 110 -4.72 4.20 0.49
CA ALA A 110 -4.81 3.89 -0.94
C ALA A 110 -3.45 3.47 -1.53
N LEU A 111 -2.36 4.13 -1.12
CA LEU A 111 -1.00 3.77 -1.54
C LEU A 111 -0.52 2.44 -0.96
N ILE A 112 -0.83 2.16 0.32
CA ILE A 112 -0.56 0.84 0.92
C ILE A 112 -1.27 -0.25 0.12
N ASN A 113 -2.56 -0.07 -0.17
CA ASN A 113 -3.32 -1.01 -0.98
C ASN A 113 -2.77 -1.14 -2.42
N ALA A 114 -2.31 -0.04 -3.01
CA ALA A 114 -1.68 -0.05 -4.33
C ALA A 114 -0.40 -0.89 -4.35
N ILE A 115 0.45 -0.77 -3.32
CA ILE A 115 1.66 -1.57 -3.16
C ILE A 115 1.32 -3.06 -2.98
N CYS A 116 0.31 -3.38 -2.19
CA CYS A 116 -0.19 -4.75 -2.04
C CYS A 116 -0.73 -5.33 -3.36
N LEU A 117 -1.49 -4.54 -4.12
CA LEU A 117 -1.98 -4.94 -5.43
C LEU A 117 -0.82 -5.13 -6.41
N ALA A 118 0.17 -4.24 -6.41
CA ALA A 118 1.36 -4.35 -7.24
C ALA A 118 2.14 -5.64 -6.96
N ASP A 119 2.22 -6.04 -5.68
CA ASP A 119 2.81 -7.33 -5.29
C ASP A 119 2.04 -8.51 -5.89
N TYR A 120 0.72 -8.53 -5.70
CA TYR A 120 -0.14 -9.58 -6.26
C TYR A 120 -0.04 -9.67 -7.79
N LEU A 121 -0.07 -8.51 -8.46
CA LEU A 121 0.02 -8.40 -9.91
C LEU A 121 1.43 -8.64 -10.44
N GLN A 122 2.44 -8.68 -9.57
CA GLN A 122 3.85 -8.72 -9.96
C GLN A 122 4.17 -7.60 -10.95
N SER A 123 3.80 -6.37 -10.57
CA SER A 123 4.10 -5.15 -11.31
C SER A 123 5.16 -4.35 -10.57
N ASP A 124 6.40 -4.44 -11.03
CA ASP A 124 7.53 -3.75 -10.40
C ASP A 124 7.43 -2.22 -10.59
N GLY A 125 6.98 -1.77 -11.77
CA GLY A 125 6.83 -0.35 -12.06
C GLY A 125 5.76 0.32 -11.19
N PHE A 126 4.58 -0.32 -11.07
CA PHE A 126 3.51 0.19 -10.21
C PHE A 126 3.91 0.16 -8.73
N HIS A 127 4.59 -0.91 -8.31
CA HIS A 127 5.13 -1.02 -6.94
C HIS A 127 6.09 0.12 -6.62
N ASN A 128 7.08 0.38 -7.48
CA ASN A 128 8.09 1.40 -7.24
C ASN A 128 7.49 2.80 -7.24
N ALA A 129 6.60 3.09 -8.19
CA ALA A 129 5.89 4.37 -8.24
C ALA A 129 5.04 4.61 -6.98
N SER A 130 4.36 3.57 -6.47
CA SER A 130 3.55 3.68 -5.25
C SER A 130 4.42 3.88 -3.99
N ILE A 131 5.58 3.22 -3.94
CA ILE A 131 6.57 3.39 -2.86
C ILE A 131 7.11 4.82 -2.83
N ASP A 132 7.47 5.38 -3.99
CA ASP A 132 8.03 6.73 -4.08
C ASP A 132 7.07 7.78 -3.54
N ILE A 133 5.79 7.70 -3.91
CA ILE A 133 4.76 8.63 -3.44
C ILE A 133 4.47 8.42 -1.95
N LEU A 134 4.45 7.17 -1.48
CA LEU A 134 4.26 6.90 -0.05
C LEU A 134 5.38 7.52 0.79
N ILE A 135 6.64 7.41 0.33
CA ILE A 135 7.79 8.07 0.97
C ILE A 135 7.59 9.58 1.01
N GLU A 136 7.27 10.20 -0.14
CA GLU A 136 7.09 11.64 -0.25
C GLU A 136 6.01 12.16 0.70
N ILE A 137 4.87 11.48 0.80
CA ILE A 137 3.78 11.85 1.70
C ILE A 137 4.18 11.74 3.17
N CYS A 138 4.91 10.69 3.54
CA CYS A 138 5.43 10.53 4.90
C CYS A 138 6.46 11.62 5.26
N GLU A 139 7.31 12.00 4.30
CA GLU A 139 8.31 13.07 4.48
C GLU A 139 7.67 14.46 4.59
N GLU A 140 6.69 14.78 3.73
CA GLU A 140 6.05 16.11 3.69
C GLU A 140 5.31 16.46 4.99
N LYS A 141 4.74 15.46 5.66
CA LYS A 141 3.84 15.65 6.82
C LYS A 141 4.47 15.28 8.16
N ASP A 142 5.70 14.75 8.16
CA ASP A 142 6.34 14.16 9.34
C ASP A 142 5.43 13.13 10.05
N ASP A 143 4.56 12.48 9.26
CA ASP A 143 3.56 11.51 9.72
C ASP A 143 3.86 10.15 9.08
N TYR A 144 4.34 9.20 9.87
CA TYR A 144 4.89 7.95 9.35
C TYR A 144 3.80 6.88 9.17
N PHE A 145 3.52 6.05 10.18
CA PHE A 145 2.58 4.92 10.03
C PHE A 145 1.71 4.67 11.27
N PRO A 146 0.52 5.28 11.42
CA PRO A 146 -0.34 4.97 12.59
C PRO A 146 -0.57 3.45 12.77
N ASP A 147 -0.90 3.03 14.00
CA ASP A 147 -1.04 1.62 14.39
C ASP A 147 -1.80 0.75 13.38
N TRP A 148 -2.89 1.28 12.83
CA TRP A 148 -3.67 0.60 11.81
C TRP A 148 -2.88 0.28 10.54
N ALA A 149 -2.03 1.21 10.10
CA ALA A 149 -1.22 1.04 8.92
C ALA A 149 -0.17 -0.04 9.16
N VAL A 150 0.41 -0.12 10.36
CA VAL A 150 1.32 -1.21 10.74
C VAL A 150 0.63 -2.56 10.66
N VAL A 151 -0.58 -2.68 11.21
CA VAL A 151 -1.36 -3.93 11.15
C VAL A 151 -1.58 -4.35 9.70
N MET A 152 -2.04 -3.43 8.86
CA MET A 152 -2.25 -3.71 7.43
C MET A 152 -0.96 -4.11 6.71
N ILE A 153 0.14 -3.42 6.98
CA ILE A 153 1.44 -3.70 6.36
C ILE A 153 1.95 -5.07 6.77
N VAL A 154 1.84 -5.44 8.06
CA VAL A 154 2.22 -6.77 8.54
C VAL A 154 1.33 -7.84 7.91
N ASP A 155 0.02 -7.62 7.85
CA ASP A 155 -0.94 -8.57 7.29
C ASP A 155 -0.78 -8.73 5.77
N SER A 156 -0.32 -7.70 5.06
CA SER A 156 -0.06 -7.74 3.62
C SER A 156 1.06 -8.72 3.23
N CYS A 157 1.98 -9.01 4.15
CA CYS A 157 3.18 -9.81 3.90
C CYS A 157 4.10 -9.29 2.77
N VAL A 158 3.96 -8.03 2.33
CA VAL A 158 4.82 -7.44 1.27
C VAL A 158 6.17 -7.04 1.86
N PRO A 159 7.29 -7.73 1.54
CA PRO A 159 8.54 -7.57 2.29
C PRO A 159 9.15 -6.17 2.23
N LEU A 160 9.10 -5.52 1.06
CA LEU A 160 9.66 -4.18 0.87
C LEU A 160 8.83 -3.09 1.58
N LEU A 161 7.50 -3.26 1.64
CA LEU A 161 6.63 -2.38 2.39
C LEU A 161 6.82 -2.54 3.90
N VAL A 162 6.94 -3.79 4.38
CA VAL A 162 7.29 -4.08 5.77
C VAL A 162 8.64 -3.43 6.11
N ARG A 163 9.65 -3.57 5.25
CA ARG A 163 10.96 -2.96 5.48
C ARG A 163 10.89 -1.44 5.51
N LEU A 164 10.13 -0.83 4.59
CA LEU A 164 9.93 0.62 4.56
C LEU A 164 9.32 1.12 5.88
N ALA A 165 8.26 0.46 6.35
CA ALA A 165 7.62 0.81 7.62
C ALA A 165 8.58 0.67 8.81
N GLN A 166 9.37 -0.41 8.85
CA GLN A 166 10.41 -0.60 9.87
C GLN A 166 11.39 0.55 9.87
N ASP A 167 11.96 0.89 8.70
CA ASP A 167 12.96 1.94 8.60
C ASP A 167 12.39 3.30 9.03
N PHE A 168 11.16 3.63 8.63
CA PHE A 168 10.50 4.86 9.08
C PHE A 168 10.37 4.93 10.60
N ILE A 169 9.93 3.85 11.25
CA ILE A 169 9.79 3.83 12.72
C ILE A 169 11.16 3.90 13.42
N ILE A 170 12.17 3.18 12.90
CA ILE A 170 13.52 3.14 13.48
C ILE A 170 14.20 4.51 13.37
N HIS A 171 14.16 5.12 12.19
CA HIS A 171 14.93 6.32 11.86
C HIS A 171 14.19 7.63 12.15
N ALA A 172 12.86 7.63 12.11
CA ALA A 172 12.06 8.85 12.23
C ALA A 172 10.98 8.75 13.33
N GLY A 173 10.53 7.55 13.70
CA GLY A 173 9.50 7.34 14.72
C GLY A 173 9.82 7.94 16.10
N TRP A 174 8.79 8.35 16.84
CA TRP A 174 8.92 8.92 18.18
C TRP A 174 8.68 7.86 19.25
N GLY A 175 9.25 8.04 20.45
CA GLY A 175 9.13 7.07 21.54
C GLY A 175 7.69 6.77 21.97
N GLU A 176 6.77 7.70 21.71
CA GLU A 176 5.33 7.60 22.01
C GLU A 176 4.68 6.37 21.36
N TRP A 177 5.19 5.94 20.21
CA TRP A 177 4.74 4.74 19.50
C TRP A 177 4.84 3.47 20.33
N PHE A 178 5.88 3.35 21.16
CA PHE A 178 6.14 2.14 21.94
C PHE A 178 5.44 2.12 23.29
N THR A 179 4.97 3.28 23.74
CA THR A 179 4.39 3.45 25.07
C THR A 179 2.90 3.14 25.12
N ASP A 180 2.20 3.16 23.98
CA ASP A 180 0.78 2.83 23.88
C ASP A 180 0.56 1.38 23.36
N ARG A 181 1.01 0.39 24.14
CA ARG A 181 1.02 -1.03 23.73
C ARG A 181 -0.36 -1.69 23.66
N GLU A 182 -1.43 -1.02 24.08
CA GLU A 182 -2.75 -1.63 24.22
C GLU A 182 -3.52 -1.77 22.90
N SER A 183 -3.04 -1.17 21.80
CA SER A 183 -3.76 -1.07 20.53
C SER A 183 -3.45 -2.17 19.51
N LEU A 184 -2.32 -2.88 19.62
CA LEU A 184 -1.79 -3.68 18.51
C LEU A 184 -1.94 -5.21 18.72
N PRO A 185 -2.39 -5.96 17.69
CA PRO A 185 -2.57 -7.42 17.79
C PRO A 185 -1.24 -8.20 17.91
N ASP A 186 -1.26 -9.34 18.60
CA ASP A 186 -0.10 -10.24 18.81
C ASP A 186 0.66 -10.61 17.54
N ARG A 187 -0.03 -10.71 16.39
CA ARG A 187 0.62 -11.03 15.11
C ARG A 187 1.64 -9.98 14.65
N CYS A 188 1.54 -8.75 15.16
CA CYS A 188 2.53 -7.70 14.90
C CYS A 188 3.75 -7.78 15.83
N LEU A 189 3.76 -8.66 16.85
CA LEU A 189 4.80 -8.69 17.87
C LEU A 189 6.21 -8.87 17.28
N GLN A 190 6.36 -9.73 16.27
CA GLN A 190 7.66 -9.97 15.65
C GLN A 190 8.20 -8.72 14.94
N PHE A 191 7.32 -7.99 14.25
CA PHE A 191 7.65 -6.70 13.66
C PHE A 191 8.17 -5.72 14.72
N PHE A 192 7.47 -5.62 15.85
CA PHE A 192 7.87 -4.73 16.94
C PHE A 192 9.18 -5.12 17.62
N LEU A 193 9.38 -6.41 17.91
CA LEU A 193 10.61 -6.88 18.51
C LEU A 193 11.82 -6.53 17.64
N GLN A 194 11.68 -6.67 16.32
CA GLN A 194 12.72 -6.28 15.38
C GLN A 194 12.98 -4.77 15.39
N VAL A 195 11.93 -3.96 15.27
CA VAL A 195 12.03 -2.50 15.29
C VAL A 195 12.67 -2.00 16.60
N VAL A 196 12.26 -2.52 17.75
CA VAL A 196 12.83 -2.14 19.06
C VAL A 196 14.29 -2.54 19.16
N GLY A 197 14.65 -3.74 18.71
CA GLY A 197 16.02 -4.22 18.67
C GLY A 197 16.92 -3.31 17.83
N GLU A 198 16.54 -3.07 16.58
CA GLU A 198 17.28 -2.22 15.64
C GLU A 198 17.36 -0.76 16.12
N THR A 199 16.27 -0.23 16.70
CA THR A 199 16.26 1.13 17.27
C THR A 199 17.21 1.24 18.47
N THR A 200 17.19 0.25 19.36
CA THR A 200 18.08 0.23 20.54
C THR A 200 19.54 0.17 20.12
N GLU A 201 19.87 -0.67 19.15
CA GLU A 201 21.22 -0.76 18.58
C GLU A 201 21.66 0.57 17.95
N LEU A 202 20.82 1.15 17.10
CA LEU A 202 21.08 2.43 16.43
C LEU A 202 21.35 3.55 17.44
N LEU A 203 20.48 3.70 18.44
CA LEU A 203 20.58 4.74 19.47
C LEU A 203 21.76 4.51 20.42
N SER A 204 22.16 3.26 20.65
CA SER A 204 23.29 2.93 21.53
C SER A 204 24.65 3.14 20.86
N LEU A 205 24.74 2.98 19.54
CA LEU A 205 26.01 3.02 18.81
C LEU A 205 26.30 4.40 18.20
N THR A 206 25.42 4.87 17.32
CA THR A 206 25.69 6.02 16.46
C THR A 206 24.71 7.16 16.65
N GLY A 207 23.57 6.91 17.30
CA GLY A 207 22.41 7.78 17.20
C GLY A 207 21.77 7.69 15.80
N ARG A 208 20.67 8.41 15.61
CA ARG A 208 19.99 8.48 14.31
C ARG A 208 20.87 9.26 13.31
N PRO A 209 21.02 8.75 12.07
CA PRO A 209 21.77 9.46 11.04
C PRO A 209 21.07 10.75 10.65
N PHE A 210 21.83 11.71 10.10
CA PHE A 210 21.27 12.97 9.60
C PHE A 210 20.34 12.75 8.41
N GLN A 211 20.63 11.74 7.57
CA GLN A 211 19.78 11.35 6.46
C GLN A 211 19.28 9.92 6.66
N PRO A 212 17.96 9.69 6.57
CA PRO A 212 17.40 8.35 6.68
C PRO A 212 17.68 7.49 5.41
N PRO A 213 17.42 6.18 5.48
CA PRO A 213 17.69 5.27 4.36
C PRO A 213 16.93 5.63 3.07
N TRP A 214 15.70 6.15 3.14
CA TRP A 214 14.91 6.51 1.95
C TRP A 214 15.38 7.80 1.25
N GLU A 215 16.16 8.65 1.92
CA GLU A 215 16.86 9.77 1.29
C GLU A 215 18.18 9.34 0.63
N THR A 216 18.87 8.37 1.23
CA THR A 216 20.22 7.97 0.82
C THR A 216 20.22 6.87 -0.24
N ASP A 217 19.28 5.93 -0.17
CA ASP A 217 19.12 4.80 -1.08
C ASP A 217 17.64 4.42 -1.19
N ARG A 218 16.88 5.20 -1.98
CA ARG A 218 15.46 4.93 -2.23
C ARG A 218 15.22 3.60 -2.94
N CYS A 219 16.16 3.17 -3.79
CA CYS A 219 16.11 1.90 -4.52
C CYS A 219 16.07 0.68 -3.58
N ARG A 220 16.47 0.82 -2.32
CA ARG A 220 16.32 -0.21 -1.28
C ARG A 220 14.89 -0.73 -1.14
N TYR A 221 13.90 0.09 -1.48
CA TYR A 221 12.47 -0.26 -1.41
C TYR A 221 11.86 -0.57 -2.78
N HIS A 222 12.68 -0.57 -3.83
CA HIS A 222 12.24 -0.85 -5.19
C HIS A 222 12.43 -2.33 -5.55
N ARG A 223 11.63 -2.78 -6.50
CA ARG A 223 11.83 -4.03 -7.21
C ARG A 223 12.56 -3.74 -8.51
N HIS A 224 13.52 -4.60 -8.81
CA HIS A 224 14.22 -4.60 -10.07
C HIS A 224 13.99 -5.98 -10.68
N GLY A 225 13.16 -6.04 -11.73
CA GLY A 225 13.08 -7.23 -12.56
C GLY A 225 14.48 -7.60 -13.05
N MET A 226 14.72 -8.89 -13.27
CA MET A 226 15.92 -9.27 -14.02
C MET A 226 15.71 -8.77 -15.47
N ASP A 227 16.48 -7.74 -15.84
CA ASP A 227 16.59 -7.26 -17.23
C ASP A 227 16.83 -8.40 -18.24
#